data_AF-A0A7N2KNS2-F1
#
_entry.id   AF-A0A7N2KNS2-F1
#
_cell.length_a   1.000
_cell.length_b   1.000
_cell.length_c   1.000
_cell.angle_alpha   90.00
_cell.angle_beta   90.00
_cell.angle_gamma   90.00
#
_symmetry.space_group_name_H-M   'P 1'
#
loop_
_entity.id
_entity.type
_entity.pdbx_description
1 polymer ?
#
loop_
_entity_poly.entity_id
_entity_poly.type
_entity_poly.pdbx_seq_one_letter_code
_entity_poly.pdbx_strand_id
1 'polypeptide(L)'
;MSAKSEEHVNYIPGISSTPLVNIPFRGRNQQMTQRFLEAFSWVTKAQYLLFIAIYEFESKVFDVLKVEFSFPVYAMGPIVLNFDFGENTNHKDNNYLHWLDCQPRSSVLYISMESFLSISSAQMDEIAAGLRDRSVRFFWVAHDETSKLKELIVEDWKIGWRVKQDVEMDNLVTRMEIAGLV
;
A
#
# COMPACT_ATOMS: atom_id res chain seq x y z
N MET A 1 13.15 28.85 10.21
CA MET A 1 12.17 28.55 9.14
C MET A 1 12.77 29.02 7.83
N SER A 2 13.13 28.10 6.93
CA SER A 2 13.91 28.40 5.71
C SER A 2 12.98 28.44 4.50
N ALA A 3 13.11 29.47 3.67
CA ALA A 3 12.26 29.84 2.53
C ALA A 3 12.16 28.82 1.37
N LYS A 4 12.53 27.56 1.58
CA LYS A 4 12.46 26.48 0.58
C LYS A 4 11.13 25.71 0.58
N SER A 5 10.20 26.00 1.48
CA SER A 5 8.92 25.28 1.60
C SER A 5 7.84 25.75 0.61
N GLU A 6 8.05 26.86 -0.10
CA GLU A 6 7.06 27.47 -1.02
C GLU A 6 7.37 27.25 -2.50
N GLU A 7 8.42 26.48 -2.82
CA GLU A 7 8.81 26.24 -4.21
C GLU A 7 7.91 25.13 -4.80
N HIS A 8 7.19 25.46 -5.87
CA HIS A 8 6.18 24.61 -6.51
C HIS A 8 6.60 24.24 -7.95
N VAL A 9 6.25 23.02 -8.37
CA VAL A 9 6.31 22.61 -9.78
C VAL A 9 4.96 22.90 -10.42
N ASN A 10 4.96 23.76 -11.43
CA ASN A 10 3.74 24.18 -12.14
C ASN A 10 3.87 24.08 -13.68
N TYR A 11 4.97 23.51 -14.18
CA TYR A 11 5.29 23.44 -15.60
C TYR A 11 5.09 22.04 -16.21
N ILE A 12 4.68 21.05 -15.42
CA ILE A 12 4.40 19.69 -15.93
C ILE A 12 2.97 19.69 -16.48
N PRO A 13 2.75 19.46 -17.78
CA PRO A 13 1.42 19.45 -18.36
C PRO A 13 0.58 18.28 -17.83
N GLY A 14 -0.72 18.49 -17.68
CA GLY A 14 -1.66 17.44 -17.25
C GLY A 14 -1.76 17.26 -15.73
N ILE A 15 -0.85 17.85 -14.94
CA ILE A 15 -0.91 17.82 -13.46
C ILE A 15 -1.11 19.23 -12.89
N SER A 16 -1.70 19.31 -11.68
CA SER A 16 -1.83 20.57 -10.95
C SER A 16 -0.49 21.02 -10.35
N SER A 17 -0.39 22.30 -10.02
CA SER A 17 0.75 22.83 -9.27
C SER A 17 0.99 21.99 -8.01
N THR A 18 2.17 21.39 -7.92
CA THR A 18 2.53 20.45 -6.87
C THR A 18 3.66 21.02 -6.05
N PRO A 19 3.53 21.14 -4.71
CA PRO A 19 4.63 21.54 -3.85
C PRO A 19 5.82 20.62 -4.07
N LEU A 20 7.04 21.15 -4.13
CA LEU A 20 8.20 20.31 -4.41
C LEU A 20 8.45 19.22 -3.36
N VAL A 21 7.95 19.39 -2.14
CA VAL A 21 8.00 18.35 -1.09
C VAL A 21 7.13 17.14 -1.42
N ASN A 22 6.10 17.31 -2.25
CA ASN A 22 5.20 16.25 -2.69
C ASN A 22 5.65 15.59 -3.99
N ILE A 23 6.70 16.11 -4.65
CA ILE A 23 7.25 15.47 -5.85
C ILE A 23 7.99 14.21 -5.42
N PRO A 24 7.56 13.02 -5.90
CA PRO A 24 8.23 11.79 -5.56
C PRO A 24 9.71 11.86 -5.96
N PHE A 25 10.57 11.13 -5.24
CA PHE A 25 12.02 11.03 -5.48
C PHE A 25 12.89 12.20 -4.97
N ARG A 26 12.33 13.36 -4.58
CA ARG A 26 13.12 14.42 -3.92
C ARG A 26 13.56 13.92 -2.53
N GLY A 27 14.86 13.66 -2.37
CA GLY A 27 15.43 13.13 -1.11
C GLY A 27 15.38 11.61 -0.94
N ARG A 28 14.98 10.83 -1.96
CA ARG A 28 15.11 9.36 -1.96
C ARG A 28 16.55 8.92 -2.27
N ASN A 29 16.87 7.68 -1.90
CA ASN A 29 18.15 7.01 -2.17
C ASN A 29 18.57 7.21 -3.65
N GLN A 30 19.78 7.72 -3.86
CA GLN A 30 20.37 8.01 -5.18
C GLN A 30 20.29 6.80 -6.13
N GLN A 31 20.41 5.57 -5.61
CA GLN A 31 20.29 4.36 -6.41
C GLN A 31 18.88 4.14 -6.98
N MET A 32 17.83 4.46 -6.22
CA MET A 32 16.46 4.37 -6.73
C MET A 32 16.23 5.41 -7.82
N THR A 33 16.64 6.65 -7.58
CA THR A 33 16.55 7.73 -8.58
C THR A 33 17.23 7.33 -9.89
N GLN A 34 18.42 6.75 -9.80
CA GLN A 34 19.15 6.26 -10.97
C GLN A 34 18.37 5.18 -11.73
N ARG A 35 17.80 4.18 -11.03
CA ARG A 35 16.98 3.14 -11.67
C ARG A 35 15.75 3.70 -12.39
N PHE A 36 15.09 4.71 -11.82
CA PHE A 36 13.96 5.37 -12.48
C PHE A 36 14.40 6.12 -13.74
N LEU A 37 15.49 6.88 -13.68
CA LEU A 37 16.02 7.58 -14.86
C LEU A 37 16.41 6.61 -15.98
N GLU A 38 17.03 5.48 -15.62
CA GLU A 38 17.33 4.40 -16.56
C GLU A 38 16.05 3.83 -17.18
N ALA A 39 15.03 3.53 -16.38
CA ALA A 39 13.74 3.05 -16.88
C ALA A 39 13.09 4.05 -17.86
N PHE A 40 13.13 5.35 -17.56
CA PHE A 40 12.62 6.39 -18.47
C PHE A 40 13.38 6.46 -19.79
N SER A 41 14.69 6.17 -19.80
CA SER A 41 15.46 6.12 -21.05
C SER A 41 14.97 5.05 -22.03
N TRP A 42 14.34 3.98 -21.51
CA TRP A 42 13.76 2.91 -22.31
C TRP A 42 12.36 3.24 -22.86
N VAL A 43 11.64 4.19 -22.25
CA VAL A 43 10.28 4.57 -22.69
C VAL A 43 10.30 5.04 -24.15
N THR A 44 11.30 5.82 -24.54
CA THR A 44 11.45 6.30 -25.92
C THR A 44 11.68 5.19 -26.96
N LYS A 45 12.06 3.99 -26.52
CA LYS A 45 12.30 2.82 -27.36
C LYS A 45 11.11 1.85 -27.36
N ALA A 46 10.08 2.11 -26.58
CA ALA A 46 8.91 1.25 -26.48
C ALA A 46 8.02 1.38 -27.73
N GLN A 47 7.26 0.31 -28.02
CA GLN A 47 6.23 0.33 -29.07
C GLN A 47 4.86 0.75 -28.52
N TYR A 48 4.65 0.55 -27.22
CA TYR A 48 3.42 0.87 -26.51
C TYR A 48 3.77 1.20 -25.06
N LEU A 49 2.97 2.07 -24.44
CA LEU A 49 3.06 2.36 -23.02
C LEU A 49 1.75 1.98 -22.33
N LEU A 50 1.83 1.04 -21.39
CA LEU A 50 0.69 0.49 -20.67
C LEU A 50 0.74 0.96 -19.22
N PHE A 51 -0.32 1.61 -18.76
CA PHE A 51 -0.49 2.00 -17.36
C PHE A 51 -1.59 1.16 -16.72
N ILE A 52 -1.35 0.68 -15.51
CA ILE A 52 -2.38 0.06 -14.66
C ILE A 52 -3.16 1.20 -13.99
N ALA A 53 -4.07 1.80 -14.75
CA ALA A 53 -4.78 3.01 -14.36
C ALA A 53 -6.11 3.11 -15.11
N ILE A 54 -7.03 3.89 -14.56
CA ILE A 54 -8.32 4.20 -15.18
C ILE A 54 -8.17 5.53 -15.90
N TYR A 55 -8.41 5.54 -17.21
CA TYR A 55 -8.30 6.76 -18.02
C TYR A 55 -9.16 7.90 -17.46
N GLU A 56 -10.40 7.61 -17.08
CA GLU A 56 -11.36 8.59 -16.59
C GLU A 56 -10.88 9.32 -15.32
N PHE A 57 -10.05 8.66 -14.49
CA PHE A 57 -9.51 9.25 -13.27
C PHE A 57 -8.36 10.22 -13.54
N GLU A 58 -7.57 9.98 -14.59
CA GLU A 58 -6.36 10.75 -14.89
C GLU A 58 -6.32 11.25 -16.34
N SER A 59 -7.50 11.51 -16.92
CA SER A 59 -7.67 11.81 -18.35
C SER A 59 -6.72 12.89 -18.87
N LYS A 60 -6.58 13.99 -18.13
CA LYS A 60 -5.65 15.09 -18.47
C LYS A 60 -4.21 14.65 -18.60
N VAL A 61 -3.76 13.72 -17.75
CA VAL A 61 -2.41 13.17 -17.80
C VAL A 61 -2.25 12.30 -19.04
N PHE A 62 -3.22 11.41 -19.30
CA PHE A 62 -3.19 10.55 -20.48
C PHE A 62 -3.26 11.32 -21.79
N ASP A 63 -4.06 12.38 -21.87
CA ASP A 63 -4.16 13.21 -23.07
C ASP A 63 -2.85 13.91 -23.40
N VAL A 64 -2.14 14.40 -22.37
CA VAL A 64 -0.79 14.94 -22.53
C VAL A 64 0.18 13.88 -23.02
N LEU A 65 0.20 12.69 -22.38
CA LEU A 65 1.12 11.61 -22.75
C LEU A 65 0.89 11.12 -24.18
N LYS A 66 -0.37 11.04 -24.63
CA LYS A 66 -0.72 10.67 -26.01
C LYS A 66 -0.24 11.68 -27.05
N VAL A 67 -0.11 12.96 -26.68
CA VAL A 67 0.45 14.01 -27.55
C VAL A 67 1.98 13.98 -27.53
N GLU A 68 2.58 13.72 -26.36
CA GLU A 68 4.03 13.70 -26.17
C GLU A 68 4.71 12.52 -26.88
N PHE A 69 4.09 11.34 -26.86
CA PHE A 69 4.66 10.13 -27.46
C PHE A 69 4.06 9.83 -28.83
N SER A 70 4.92 9.46 -29.78
CA SER A 70 4.50 9.05 -31.13
C SER A 70 3.90 7.64 -31.18
N PHE A 71 4.06 6.86 -30.10
CA PHE A 71 3.52 5.51 -29.96
C PHE A 71 2.27 5.50 -29.07
N PRO A 72 1.40 4.46 -29.17
CA PRO A 72 0.16 4.44 -28.42
C PRO A 72 0.37 4.29 -26.90
N VAL A 73 -0.41 5.07 -26.14
CA VAL A 73 -0.46 5.05 -24.67
C VAL A 73 -1.84 4.55 -24.23
N TYR A 74 -1.87 3.49 -23.43
CA TYR A 74 -3.10 2.86 -22.96
C TYR A 74 -3.18 2.88 -21.42
N ALA A 75 -4.36 3.27 -20.93
CA ALA A 75 -4.78 3.02 -19.56
C ALA A 75 -5.50 1.67 -19.55
N MET A 76 -4.83 0.65 -19.03
CA MET A 76 -5.44 -0.64 -18.74
C MET A 76 -6.01 -0.49 -17.32
N GLY A 77 -7.33 -0.41 -17.20
CA GLY A 77 -8.05 -0.26 -15.93
C GLY A 77 -7.59 -1.25 -14.85
N PRO A 78 -8.11 -1.16 -13.61
CA PRO A 78 -7.60 -1.95 -12.49
C PRO A 78 -7.48 -3.42 -12.90
N ILE A 79 -6.26 -3.89 -13.02
CA ILE A 79 -6.01 -5.25 -13.46
C ILE A 79 -6.36 -6.12 -12.28
N VAL A 80 -7.43 -6.90 -12.42
CA VAL A 80 -7.69 -8.02 -11.53
C VAL A 80 -6.64 -9.07 -11.86
N LEU A 81 -5.54 -9.03 -11.11
CA LEU A 81 -4.50 -10.04 -11.20
C LEU A 81 -5.07 -11.32 -10.58
N ASN A 82 -5.53 -12.24 -11.42
CA ASN A 82 -5.81 -13.61 -11.00
C ASN A 82 -4.46 -14.30 -10.82
N PHE A 83 -3.94 -14.27 -9.60
CA PHE A 83 -2.75 -15.03 -9.29
C PHE A 83 -3.17 -16.48 -9.03
N ASP A 84 -2.99 -17.36 -10.01
CA ASP A 84 -3.03 -18.81 -9.75
C ASP A 84 -1.78 -19.21 -8.95
N PHE A 85 -1.79 -18.90 -7.66
CA PHE A 85 -0.83 -19.47 -6.72
C PHE A 85 -1.27 -20.93 -6.50
N GLY A 86 -0.49 -21.85 -7.08
CA GLY A 86 -0.75 -23.28 -7.07
C GLY A 86 -1.33 -23.78 -5.74
N GLU A 87 -2.40 -24.56 -5.88
CA GLU A 87 -3.23 -25.19 -4.86
C GLU A 87 -2.38 -25.93 -3.80
N ASN A 88 -1.81 -25.19 -2.85
CA ASN A 88 -1.32 -25.73 -1.60
C ASN A 88 -2.44 -25.57 -0.57
N THR A 89 -3.53 -26.29 -0.81
CA THR A 89 -4.66 -26.45 0.12
C THR A 89 -4.22 -27.22 1.36
N ASN A 90 -3.47 -26.56 2.22
CA ASN A 90 -3.44 -26.83 3.66
C ASN A 90 -3.88 -25.56 4.40
N HIS A 91 -4.87 -24.84 3.86
CA HIS A 91 -5.55 -23.71 4.50
C HIS A 91 -6.38 -24.19 5.68
N LYS A 92 -5.73 -24.57 6.78
CA LYS A 92 -6.42 -24.94 8.02
C LYS A 92 -6.80 -23.76 8.90
N ASP A 93 -6.44 -22.52 8.58
CA ASP A 93 -6.72 -21.37 9.46
C ASP A 93 -7.06 -20.08 8.70
N ASN A 94 -8.16 -20.08 7.91
CA ASN A 94 -8.79 -18.84 7.42
C ASN A 94 -9.59 -18.11 8.53
N ASN A 95 -9.03 -18.04 9.74
CA ASN A 95 -9.74 -17.59 10.95
C ASN A 95 -10.10 -16.10 10.93
N TYR A 96 -9.36 -15.28 10.18
CA TYR A 96 -9.66 -13.86 10.03
C TYR A 96 -10.78 -13.57 9.02
N LEU A 97 -10.98 -14.41 8.00
CA LEU A 97 -12.13 -14.27 7.09
C LEU A 97 -13.43 -14.48 7.85
N HIS A 98 -13.48 -15.54 8.66
CA HIS A 98 -14.62 -15.79 9.55
C HIS A 98 -14.82 -14.63 10.55
N TRP A 99 -13.74 -14.04 11.08
CA TRP A 99 -13.86 -12.85 11.93
C TRP A 99 -14.46 -11.66 11.17
N LEU A 100 -14.04 -11.40 9.93
CA LEU A 100 -14.59 -10.34 9.07
C LEU A 100 -16.08 -10.58 8.79
N ASP A 101 -16.47 -11.82 8.49
CA ASP A 101 -17.86 -12.22 8.25
C ASP A 101 -18.76 -11.98 9.47
N CYS A 102 -18.20 -12.02 10.68
CA CYS A 102 -18.91 -11.74 11.93
C CYS A 102 -19.08 -10.24 12.22
N GLN A 103 -18.45 -9.35 11.45
CA GLN A 103 -18.56 -7.91 11.70
C GLN A 103 -19.75 -7.29 10.97
N PRO A 104 -20.36 -6.22 11.51
CA PRO A 104 -21.32 -5.44 10.75
C PRO A 104 -20.73 -4.94 9.42
N ARG A 105 -21.56 -4.85 8.38
CA ARG A 105 -21.13 -4.34 7.06
C ARG A 105 -20.52 -2.94 7.19
N SER A 106 -19.45 -2.70 6.42
CA SER A 106 -18.77 -1.40 6.34
C SER A 106 -18.27 -0.88 7.69
N SER A 107 -17.88 -1.77 8.61
CA SER A 107 -17.56 -1.40 9.99
C SER A 107 -16.15 -1.74 10.46
N VAL A 108 -15.31 -2.28 9.56
CA VAL A 108 -13.91 -2.60 9.80
C VAL A 108 -13.03 -1.71 8.93
N LEU A 109 -12.06 -1.03 9.55
CA LEU A 109 -11.04 -0.25 8.86
C LEU A 109 -9.89 -1.16 8.41
N TYR A 110 -9.67 -1.29 7.11
CA TYR A 110 -8.48 -1.95 6.58
C TYR A 110 -7.28 -1.00 6.60
N ILE A 111 -6.14 -1.47 7.10
CA ILE A 111 -4.89 -0.73 7.18
C ILE A 111 -3.78 -1.59 6.59
N SER A 112 -3.09 -1.07 5.59
CA SER A 112 -1.90 -1.71 5.04
C SER A 112 -0.89 -0.65 4.65
N MET A 113 0.36 -0.89 5.04
CA MET A 113 1.48 -0.06 4.63
C MET A 113 2.26 -0.89 3.62
N GLU A 114 2.11 -0.55 2.35
CA GLU A 114 2.76 -1.27 1.26
C GLU A 114 4.26 -1.41 1.49
N SER A 115 4.89 -2.43 0.88
CA SER A 115 6.30 -2.77 1.09
C SER A 115 7.31 -1.64 0.81
N PHE A 116 6.90 -0.60 0.09
CA PHE A 116 7.77 0.51 -0.26
C PHE A 116 7.75 1.65 0.76
N LEU A 117 6.88 1.59 1.77
CA LEU A 117 6.74 2.61 2.80
C LEU A 117 7.25 2.05 4.13
N SER A 118 8.41 2.55 4.56
CA SER A 118 8.92 2.32 5.91
C SER A 118 8.34 3.38 6.85
N ILE A 119 7.55 2.96 7.82
CA ILE A 119 7.13 3.79 8.96
C ILE A 119 8.03 3.46 10.15
N SER A 120 8.32 4.44 11.02
CA SER A 120 9.06 4.14 12.24
C SER A 120 8.15 3.47 13.29
N SER A 121 8.75 2.70 14.20
CA SER A 121 8.03 2.13 15.34
C SER A 121 7.23 3.17 16.11
N ALA A 122 7.83 4.32 16.45
CA ALA A 122 7.14 5.40 17.13
C ALA A 122 5.90 5.90 16.38
N GLN A 123 5.95 5.98 15.05
CA GLN A 123 4.79 6.39 14.26
C GLN A 123 3.70 5.30 14.22
N MET A 124 4.08 4.02 14.22
CA MET A 124 3.11 2.93 14.36
C MET A 124 2.44 2.95 15.72
N ASP A 125 3.19 3.24 16.79
CA ASP A 125 2.67 3.34 18.15
C ASP A 125 1.62 4.44 18.26
N GLU A 126 1.87 5.60 17.66
CA GLU A 126 0.91 6.72 17.59
C GLU A 126 -0.35 6.35 16.79
N ILE A 127 -0.21 5.63 15.67
CA ILE A 127 -1.38 5.14 14.91
C ILE A 127 -2.18 4.16 15.76
N ALA A 128 -1.52 3.21 16.43
CA ALA A 128 -2.17 2.25 17.31
C ALA A 128 -2.88 2.95 18.49
N ALA A 129 -2.26 3.96 19.09
CA ALA A 129 -2.86 4.78 20.14
C ALA A 129 -4.07 5.58 19.65
N GLY A 130 -4.04 6.11 18.42
CA GLY A 130 -5.18 6.79 17.81
C GLY A 130 -6.35 5.85 17.51
N LEU A 131 -6.07 4.66 16.98
CA LEU A 131 -7.08 3.61 16.77
C LEU A 131 -7.73 3.18 18.09
N ARG A 132 -6.90 3.15 19.15
CA ARG A 132 -7.32 2.81 20.51
C ARG A 132 -8.35 3.80 21.05
N ASP A 133 -8.00 5.08 21.04
CA ASP A 133 -8.88 6.14 21.53
C ASP A 133 -10.24 6.16 20.83
N ARG A 134 -10.26 5.86 19.52
CA ARG A 134 -11.48 5.92 18.71
C ARG A 134 -12.34 4.65 18.72
N SER A 135 -11.93 3.59 19.42
CA SER A 135 -12.65 2.31 19.50
C SER A 135 -13.10 1.77 18.13
N VAL A 136 -12.28 2.02 17.10
CA VAL A 136 -12.56 1.56 15.73
C VAL A 136 -12.13 0.10 15.61
N ARG A 137 -12.96 -0.74 15.00
CA ARG A 137 -12.53 -2.08 14.58
C ARG A 137 -11.64 -1.95 13.36
N PHE A 138 -10.45 -2.53 13.41
CA PHE A 138 -9.50 -2.44 12.31
C PHE A 138 -8.89 -3.81 11.98
N PHE A 139 -8.47 -3.96 10.74
CA PHE A 139 -7.68 -5.08 10.24
C PHE A 139 -6.39 -4.49 9.67
N TRP A 140 -5.27 -4.69 10.38
CA TRP A 140 -3.99 -4.08 10.04
C TRP A 140 -2.97 -5.14 9.59
N VAL A 141 -2.52 -5.01 8.35
CA VAL A 141 -1.38 -5.75 7.77
C VAL A 141 -0.08 -4.97 8.00
N ALA A 142 0.81 -5.51 8.85
CA ALA A 142 2.11 -4.91 9.17
C ALA A 142 3.28 -5.82 8.75
N HIS A 143 4.42 -5.22 8.40
CA HIS A 143 5.65 -5.91 8.00
C HIS A 143 6.71 -5.82 9.11
N ASP A 144 7.36 -6.94 9.46
CA ASP A 144 8.61 -7.10 10.24
C ASP A 144 8.74 -6.47 11.66
N GLU A 145 7.83 -5.60 12.10
CA GLU A 145 7.73 -5.10 13.49
C GLU A 145 6.50 -5.64 14.24
N THR A 146 6.06 -6.83 13.84
CA THR A 146 4.86 -7.53 14.34
C THR A 146 4.87 -7.71 15.86
N SER A 147 6.04 -7.88 16.47
CA SER A 147 6.20 -8.10 17.92
C SER A 147 5.70 -6.93 18.77
N LYS A 148 5.91 -5.67 18.34
CA LYS A 148 5.54 -4.46 19.11
C LYS A 148 4.06 -4.12 19.02
N LEU A 149 3.46 -4.36 17.84
CA LEU A 149 2.02 -4.18 17.62
C LEU A 149 1.18 -5.10 18.53
N LYS A 150 1.67 -6.31 18.86
CA LYS A 150 0.99 -7.25 19.77
C LYS A 150 0.88 -6.73 21.21
N GLU A 151 1.82 -5.91 21.67
CA GLU A 151 1.83 -5.31 23.02
C GLU A 151 0.89 -4.10 23.12
N LEU A 152 0.67 -3.41 22.00
CA LEU A 152 -0.13 -2.19 21.89
C LEU A 152 -1.60 -2.43 21.52
N ILE A 153 -2.08 -3.66 21.54
CA ILE A 153 -3.51 -3.98 21.36
C ILE A 153 -4.08 -4.38 22.73
N VAL A 154 -5.11 -3.66 23.20
CA VAL A 154 -5.87 -3.95 24.43
C VAL A 154 -6.46 -5.35 24.34
N GLU A 155 -6.54 -6.12 25.43
CA GLU A 155 -7.11 -7.47 25.42
C GLU A 155 -8.52 -7.54 24.81
N ASP A 156 -9.34 -6.49 24.95
CA ASP A 156 -10.68 -6.41 24.35
C ASP A 156 -10.68 -6.19 22.82
N TRP A 157 -9.54 -5.82 22.24
CA TRP A 157 -9.31 -5.74 20.80
C TRP A 157 -8.39 -6.86 20.29
N LYS A 158 -7.82 -7.63 21.21
CA LYS A 158 -7.32 -8.98 20.95
C LYS A 158 -8.50 -9.94 20.90
N ILE A 159 -9.31 -9.87 19.84
CA ILE A 159 -10.11 -11.05 19.46
C ILE A 159 -9.23 -11.94 18.58
N GLY A 160 -8.21 -12.52 19.22
CA GLY A 160 -7.46 -13.68 18.77
C GLY A 160 -7.59 -14.70 19.88
N TRP A 161 -8.27 -15.81 19.59
CA TRP A 161 -8.66 -16.81 20.57
C TRP A 161 -7.49 -17.38 21.38
N ARG A 162 -7.77 -17.66 22.66
CA ARG A 162 -6.95 -18.47 23.57
C ARG A 162 -7.29 -19.95 23.34
N VAL A 163 -6.36 -20.74 22.80
CA VAL A 163 -6.39 -22.21 22.95
C VAL A 163 -5.49 -22.56 24.12
N LYS A 164 -6.02 -23.34 25.07
CA LYS A 164 -5.27 -23.84 26.22
C LYS A 164 -4.14 -24.76 25.75
N GLN A 165 -2.92 -24.30 26.03
CA GLN A 165 -1.84 -25.04 26.68
C GLN A 165 -1.34 -26.30 25.95
N ASP A 166 -0.49 -26.10 24.95
CA ASP A 166 0.96 -26.36 25.12
C ASP A 166 1.76 -25.64 24.01
N VAL A 167 2.71 -24.81 24.46
CA VAL A 167 3.97 -24.39 23.81
C VAL A 167 3.96 -24.35 22.27
N GLU A 168 3.82 -23.23 21.55
CA GLU A 168 4.59 -21.97 21.56
C GLU A 168 3.71 -20.89 20.89
N MET A 169 3.61 -19.72 21.51
CA MET A 169 2.67 -18.65 21.14
C MET A 169 3.27 -17.69 20.11
N ASP A 170 2.74 -17.65 18.88
CA ASP A 170 2.94 -16.50 18.00
C ASP A 170 1.96 -16.49 16.84
N ASN A 171 1.11 -15.46 16.68
CA ASN A 171 0.38 -15.25 15.41
C ASN A 171 0.02 -13.77 15.17
N LEU A 172 0.59 -13.20 14.11
CA LEU A 172 0.10 -12.05 13.35
C LEU A 172 0.14 -12.48 11.87
N VAL A 173 -0.91 -12.18 11.10
CA VAL A 173 -1.02 -12.60 9.70
C VAL A 173 -0.05 -11.77 8.85
N THR A 174 0.91 -12.44 8.23
CA THR A 174 1.90 -11.86 7.33
C THR A 174 1.28 -11.53 5.98
N ARG A 175 1.87 -10.56 5.24
CA ARG A 175 1.43 -10.20 3.88
C ARG A 175 1.35 -11.42 2.94
N MET A 176 2.24 -12.40 3.10
CA MET A 176 2.25 -13.60 2.26
C MET A 176 1.02 -14.48 2.49
N GLU A 177 0.43 -14.46 3.69
CA GLU A 177 -0.77 -15.23 4.01
C GLU A 177 -2.05 -14.54 3.47
N ILE A 178 -2.05 -13.21 3.33
CA ILE A 178 -3.17 -12.45 2.73
C ILE A 178 -3.15 -12.54 1.20
N ALA A 179 -1.95 -12.66 0.59
CA ALA A 179 -1.81 -12.84 -0.84
C ALA A 179 -2.43 -14.15 -1.37
N GLY A 180 -2.78 -15.10 -0.49
CA GLY A 180 -3.47 -16.35 -0.84
C GLY A 180 -5.01 -16.31 -0.75
N LEU A 181 -5.61 -15.13 -0.58
CA LEU A 181 -7.07 -14.95 -0.42
C LEU A 181 -7.80 -14.43 -1.65
N VAL A 182 -7.07 -13.99 -2.68
CA VAL A 182 -7.62 -13.38 -3.89
C VAL A 182 -7.16 -14.17 -5.09
#